data_AF-A0A1B6EN48-F1
#
_entry.id   AF-A0A1B6EN48-F1
#
_cell.length_a   1.000
_cell.length_b   1.000
_cell.length_c   1.000
_cell.angle_alpha   90.00
_cell.angle_beta   90.00
_cell.angle_gamma   90.00
#
_symmetry.space_group_name_H-M   'P 1'
#
loop_
_entity.id
_entity.type
_entity.pdbx_description
1 polymer ?
#
loop_
_entity_poly.entity_id
_entity_poly.type
_entity_poly.pdbx_seq_one_letter_code
_entity_poly.pdbx_strand_id
1 'polypeptide(L)'
;SGAQGIVCAAFDSVTQQNVAIKKLSRPFQNVTHAKRAYREFKLMKLVSHKNIIGLLNAFTPQKKLEEFQDVYLVMELMDANLCQVIQMDLDHERMSYLLYQMLCGIKHLHLAGIIHRDL
;
A
#
# COMPACT_ATOMS: atom_id res chain seq x y z
N SER A 1 6.96 -0.21 -11.59
CA SER A 1 5.75 -0.99 -11.91
C SER A 1 5.79 -2.28 -11.10
N GLY A 2 4.65 -2.71 -10.55
CA GLY A 2 4.54 -3.98 -9.83
C GLY A 2 3.52 -4.91 -10.50
N ALA A 3 3.42 -6.15 -10.03
CA ALA A 3 2.56 -7.17 -10.63
C ALA A 3 1.06 -6.82 -10.70
N GLN A 4 0.60 -5.81 -9.96
CA GLN A 4 -0.84 -5.49 -9.80
C GLN A 4 -1.20 -4.04 -10.14
N GLY A 5 -0.23 -3.22 -10.56
CA GLY A 5 -0.54 -1.82 -10.82
C GLY A 5 0.66 -0.93 -11.12
N ILE A 6 0.32 0.24 -11.62
CA ILE A 6 1.24 1.36 -11.81
C ILE A 6 1.09 2.26 -10.58
N VAL A 7 2.22 2.68 -10.01
CA VAL A 7 2.26 3.65 -8.91
C VAL A 7 2.92 4.91 -9.44
N CYS A 8 2.31 6.06 -9.17
CA CYS A 8 2.90 7.37 -9.41
C CYS A 8 2.92 8.20 -8.13
N ALA A 9 3.87 9.13 -8.04
CA ALA A 9 3.83 10.20 -7.06
C ALA A 9 2.97 11.35 -7.58
N ALA A 10 2.26 12.04 -6.69
CA ALA A 10 1.48 13.23 -6.99
C ALA A 10 1.52 14.20 -5.81
N PHE A 11 1.28 15.48 -6.08
CA PHE A 11 1.06 16.50 -5.05
C PHE A 11 -0.44 16.73 -4.89
N ASP A 12 -0.98 16.47 -3.70
CA ASP A 12 -2.36 16.77 -3.37
C ASP A 12 -2.49 18.25 -2.98
N SER A 13 -3.13 19.03 -3.85
CA SER A 13 -3.34 20.47 -3.64
C SER A 13 -4.36 20.80 -2.56
N VAL A 14 -5.17 19.84 -2.09
CA VAL A 14 -6.14 20.05 -1.00
C VAL A 14 -5.44 19.92 0.35
N THR A 15 -4.65 18.86 0.53
CA THR A 15 -3.93 18.61 1.79
C THR A 15 -2.54 19.22 1.82
N GLN A 16 -2.03 19.69 0.68
CA GLN A 16 -0.66 20.20 0.49
C GLN A 16 0.41 19.14 0.83
N GLN A 17 0.15 17.88 0.50
CA GLN A 17 1.04 16.75 0.77
C GLN A 17 1.38 15.96 -0.49
N ASN A 18 2.59 15.40 -0.53
CA ASN A 18 2.95 14.42 -1.54
C ASN A 18 2.32 13.06 -1.21
N VAL A 19 1.75 12.42 -2.22
CA VAL A 19 1.04 11.14 -2.09
C VAL A 19 1.52 10.14 -3.15
N ALA A 20 1.38 8.86 -2.85
CA ALA A 20 1.51 7.79 -3.82
C ALA A 20 0.11 7.36 -4.30
N ILE A 21 -0.08 7.28 -5.62
CA ILE A 21 -1.34 6.82 -6.21
C ILE A 21 -1.08 5.51 -6.95
N LYS A 22 -1.69 4.42 -6.47
CA LYS A 22 -1.64 3.10 -7.11
C LYS A 22 -2.90 2.88 -7.93
N LYS A 23 -2.75 2.66 -9.24
CA LYS A 23 -3.82 2.22 -10.13
C LYS A 23 -3.91 0.70 -10.17
N LEU A 24 -5.06 0.16 -9.77
CA LEU A 24 -5.47 -1.22 -10.01
C LEU A 24 -6.31 -1.27 -11.29
N SER A 25 -5.72 -1.77 -12.37
CA SER A 25 -6.41 -1.90 -13.66
C SER A 25 -7.16 -3.22 -13.77
N ARG A 26 -8.45 -3.15 -14.09
CA ARG A 26 -9.36 -4.32 -14.24
C ARG A 26 -9.27 -5.32 -13.09
N PRO A 27 -9.39 -4.88 -11.81
CA PRO A 27 -9.20 -5.78 -10.68
C PRO A 27 -10.23 -6.92 -10.63
N PHE A 28 -11.38 -6.78 -11.32
CA PHE A 28 -12.45 -7.78 -11.36
C PHE A 28 -12.38 -8.74 -12.56
N GLN A 29 -11.29 -8.73 -13.33
CA GLN A 29 -11.14 -9.57 -14.52
C GLN A 29 -11.27 -11.09 -14.24
N ASN A 30 -10.93 -11.53 -13.03
CA ASN A 30 -11.23 -12.87 -12.54
C ASN A 30 -11.27 -12.91 -11.01
N VAL A 31 -11.78 -14.01 -10.45
CA VAL A 31 -12.00 -14.19 -9.01
C VAL A 31 -10.72 -13.99 -8.19
N THR A 32 -9.57 -14.48 -8.69
CA THR A 32 -8.29 -14.37 -7.99
C THR A 32 -7.84 -12.91 -7.87
N HIS A 33 -7.89 -12.15 -8.97
CA HIS A 33 -7.58 -10.72 -8.96
C HIS A 33 -8.57 -9.94 -8.10
N ALA A 34 -9.87 -10.24 -8.23
CA ALA A 34 -10.93 -9.55 -7.50
C ALA A 34 -10.76 -9.73 -5.99
N LYS A 35 -10.55 -10.98 -5.54
CA LYS A 35 -10.35 -11.31 -4.13
C LYS A 35 -9.11 -10.63 -3.56
N ARG A 36 -8.03 -10.57 -4.34
CA ARG A 36 -6.77 -9.92 -3.95
C ARG A 36 -6.93 -8.41 -3.84
N ALA A 37 -7.50 -7.75 -4.85
CA ALA A 37 -7.75 -6.31 -4.84
C ALA A 37 -8.70 -5.91 -3.70
N TYR A 38 -9.79 -6.65 -3.50
CA TYR A 38 -10.72 -6.41 -2.40
C TYR A 38 -10.07 -6.59 -1.04
N ARG A 39 -9.28 -7.66 -0.85
CA ARG A 39 -8.55 -7.88 0.41
C ARG A 39 -7.53 -6.76 0.66
N GLU A 40 -6.79 -6.34 -0.35
CA GLU A 40 -5.83 -5.23 -0.24
C GLU A 40 -6.53 -3.95 0.22
N PHE A 41 -7.59 -3.54 -0.49
CA PHE A 41 -8.40 -2.37 -0.14
C PHE A 41 -8.98 -2.47 1.29
N LYS A 42 -9.56 -3.62 1.63
CA LYS A 42 -10.19 -3.83 2.94
C LYS A 42 -9.17 -3.76 4.07
N LEU A 43 -8.00 -4.38 3.91
CA LEU A 43 -6.96 -4.38 4.93
C LEU A 43 -6.37 -2.99 5.15
N MET A 44 -6.06 -2.25 4.08
CA MET A 44 -5.55 -0.87 4.22
C MET A 44 -6.58 0.08 4.86
N LYS A 45 -7.88 -0.22 4.74
CA LYS A 45 -8.93 0.57 5.41
C LYS A 45 -9.10 0.22 6.89
N LEU A 46 -8.86 -1.03 7.26
CA LEU A 46 -9.08 -1.54 8.63
C LEU A 46 -7.87 -1.38 9.53
N VAL A 47 -6.67 -1.36 8.96
CA VAL A 47 -5.41 -1.33 9.70
C VAL A 47 -4.90 0.11 9.77
N SER A 48 -4.62 0.58 10.98
CA SER A 48 -4.07 1.91 11.22
C SER A 48 -2.89 1.79 12.19
N HIS A 49 -1.68 1.91 11.65
CA HIS A 49 -0.44 1.81 12.41
C HIS A 49 0.69 2.50 11.65
N LYS A 50 1.55 3.26 12.35
CA LYS A 50 2.66 4.02 11.73
C LYS A 50 3.65 3.18 10.90
N ASN A 51 3.71 1.87 11.13
CA ASN A 51 4.59 0.94 10.39
C ASN A 51 3.83 0.08 9.36
N ILE A 52 2.61 0.49 8.98
CA ILE A 52 1.78 -0.16 7.96
C ILE A 52 1.21 0.95 7.07
N ILE A 53 1.31 0.78 5.75
CA ILE A 53 0.82 1.79 4.81
C ILE A 53 -0.68 2.06 5.00
N GLY A 54 -1.04 3.33 5.13
CA GLY A 54 -2.41 3.77 5.28
C GLY A 54 -3.07 4.11 3.94
N LEU A 55 -4.40 3.93 3.88
CA LEU A 55 -5.22 4.44 2.78
C LEU A 55 -5.72 5.86 3.11
N LEU A 56 -5.24 6.85 2.37
CA LEU A 56 -5.68 8.24 2.47
C LEU A 56 -7.00 8.47 1.73
N ASN A 57 -7.13 7.92 0.53
CA ASN A 57 -8.32 8.02 -0.30
C ASN A 57 -8.42 6.84 -1.28
N ALA A 58 -9.61 6.58 -1.81
CA ALA A 58 -9.79 5.65 -2.91
C ALA A 58 -10.90 6.16 -3.85
N PHE A 59 -10.66 6.07 -5.15
CA PHE A 59 -11.61 6.57 -6.13
C PHE A 59 -11.59 5.76 -7.43
N THR A 60 -12.63 5.95 -8.22
CA THR A 60 -12.71 5.51 -9.60
C THR A 60 -13.22 6.67 -10.45
N PRO A 61 -12.67 6.90 -11.66
CA PRO A 61 -13.19 7.93 -12.54
C PRO A 61 -14.51 7.52 -13.21
N GLN A 62 -14.86 6.23 -13.18
CA GLN A 62 -16.05 5.71 -13.84
C GLN A 62 -17.29 5.94 -12.99
N LYS A 63 -18.37 6.40 -13.63
CA LYS A 63 -19.59 6.87 -12.93
C LYS A 63 -20.65 5.79 -12.78
N LYS A 64 -20.56 4.73 -13.58
CA LYS A 64 -21.52 3.62 -13.61
C LYS A 64 -20.82 2.31 -13.32
N LEU A 65 -21.58 1.35 -12.78
CA LEU A 65 -21.06 0.03 -12.46
C LEU A 65 -20.64 -0.73 -13.73
N GLU A 66 -21.41 -0.59 -14.82
CA GLU A 66 -21.10 -1.23 -16.10
C GLU A 66 -19.75 -0.76 -16.69
N GLU A 67 -19.32 0.45 -16.35
CA GLU A 67 -18.07 1.07 -16.81
C GLU A 67 -16.91 0.84 -15.82
N PHE A 68 -17.17 0.22 -14.66
CA PHE A 68 -16.20 0.14 -13.58
C PHE A 68 -15.03 -0.78 -13.93
N GLN A 69 -13.88 -0.18 -14.23
CA GLN A 69 -12.68 -0.91 -14.67
C GLN A 69 -11.46 -0.60 -13.82
N ASP A 70 -11.37 0.59 -13.23
CA ASP A 70 -10.15 1.02 -12.54
C ASP A 70 -10.46 1.48 -11.12
N VAL A 71 -9.57 1.13 -10.19
CA VAL A 71 -9.56 1.63 -8.82
C VAL A 71 -8.23 2.31 -8.57
N TYR A 72 -8.27 3.51 -8.00
CA TYR A 72 -7.10 4.27 -7.59
C TYR A 72 -7.05 4.31 -6.07
N LEU A 73 -5.90 3.95 -5.52
CA LEU A 73 -5.63 3.93 -4.09
C LEU A 73 -4.59 5.01 -3.80
N VAL A 74 -4.96 5.98 -2.97
CA VAL A 74 -4.09 7.09 -2.54
C VAL A 74 -3.52 6.75 -1.18
N MET A 75 -2.20 6.79 -1.07
CA MET A 75 -1.43 6.40 0.11
C MET A 75 -0.35 7.46 0.38
N GLU A 76 0.26 7.36 1.55
CA GLU A 76 1.43 8.17 1.89
C GLU A 76 2.58 7.89 0.91
N LEU A 77 3.29 8.94 0.49
CA LEU A 77 4.49 8.78 -0.33
C LEU A 77 5.68 8.43 0.56
N MET A 78 6.41 7.38 0.20
CA MET A 78 7.64 6.93 0.88
C MET A 78 8.84 7.19 -0.05
N ASP A 79 9.97 7.58 0.53
CA ASP A 79 11.15 8.00 -0.24
C ASP A 79 11.84 6.84 -0.96
N ALA A 80 11.89 5.68 -0.33
CA ALA A 80 12.60 4.51 -0.83
C ALA A 80 11.92 3.21 -0.44
N ASN A 81 12.18 2.17 -1.23
CA ASN A 81 11.83 0.80 -0.86
C ASN A 81 13.02 0.09 -0.21
N LEU A 82 12.75 -1.01 0.48
CA LEU A 82 13.78 -1.75 1.20
C LEU A 82 14.86 -2.32 0.27
N CYS A 83 14.54 -2.68 -0.99
CA CYS A 83 15.55 -3.18 -1.95
C CYS A 83 16.65 -2.15 -2.26
N GLN A 84 16.32 -0.85 -2.22
CA GLN A 84 17.31 0.22 -2.35
C GLN A 84 18.09 0.40 -1.04
N VAL A 85 17.40 0.35 0.10
CA VAL A 85 17.99 0.56 1.43
C VAL A 85 18.99 -0.55 1.80
N ILE A 86 18.73 -1.82 1.45
CA ILE A 86 19.67 -2.92 1.74
C ILE A 86 20.97 -2.86 0.93
N GLN A 87 21.01 -2.06 -0.13
CA GLN A 87 22.24 -1.84 -0.91
C GLN A 87 23.13 -0.75 -0.32
N MET A 88 22.65 -0.03 0.69
CA MET A 88 23.40 1.03 1.38
C MET A 88 24.21 0.42 2.53
N ASP A 89 25.29 1.12 2.93
CA ASP A 89 25.99 0.81 4.17
C ASP A 89 25.14 1.24 5.38
N LEU A 90 24.54 0.25 6.04
CA LEU A 90 23.73 0.44 7.24
C LEU A 90 24.55 0.09 8.48
N ASP A 91 24.67 1.06 9.39
CA ASP A 91 25.16 0.77 10.74
C ASP A 91 24.15 -0.08 11.52
N HIS A 92 24.62 -0.63 12.65
CA HIS A 92 23.78 -1.48 13.49
C HIS A 92 22.54 -0.74 14.00
N GLU A 93 22.64 0.56 14.28
CA GLU A 93 21.53 1.36 14.77
C GLU A 93 20.39 1.40 13.74
N ARG A 94 20.68 1.81 12.50
CA ARG A 94 19.71 1.87 11.40
C ARG A 94 19.13 0.50 11.09
N MET A 95 19.97 -0.54 11.02
CA MET A 95 19.51 -1.91 10.78
C MET A 95 18.55 -2.38 11.87
N SER A 96 18.91 -2.17 13.14
CA SER A 96 18.06 -2.54 14.28
C SER A 96 16.74 -1.78 14.29
N TYR A 97 16.76 -0.50 13.92
CA TYR A 97 15.57 0.33 13.85
C TYR A 97 14.62 -0.08 12.72
N LEU A 98 15.14 -0.46 11.55
CA LEU A 98 14.34 -1.02 10.46
C LEU A 98 13.66 -2.33 10.87
N LEU A 99 14.42 -3.26 11.46
CA LEU A 99 13.87 -4.51 11.98
C LEU A 99 12.81 -4.27 13.06
N TYR A 100 13.06 -3.36 14.00
CA TYR A 100 12.10 -2.98 15.03
C TYR A 100 10.77 -2.50 14.42
N GLN A 101 10.84 -1.64 13.40
CA GLN A 101 9.64 -1.14 12.71
C GLN A 101 8.88 -2.25 11.97
N MET A 102 9.59 -3.16 11.29
CA MET A 102 8.97 -4.33 10.65
C MET A 102 8.26 -5.20 11.68
N LEU A 103 8.92 -5.51 12.80
CA LEU A 103 8.35 -6.30 13.89
C LEU A 103 7.12 -5.62 14.52
N CYS A 104 7.15 -4.29 14.68
CA CYS A 104 5.97 -3.55 15.15
C CYS A 104 4.79 -3.65 14.18
N GLY A 105 5.04 -3.52 12.87
CA GLY A 105 4.01 -3.70 11.85
C GLY A 105 3.42 -5.12 11.84
N ILE A 106 4.28 -6.14 11.86
CA ILE A 106 3.86 -7.55 11.92
C ILE A 106 3.07 -7.83 13.20
N LYS A 107 3.53 -7.34 14.36
CA LYS A 107 2.81 -7.45 15.63
C LYS A 107 1.40 -6.87 15.52
N HIS A 108 1.25 -5.69 14.93
CA HIS A 108 -0.05 -5.06 14.76
C HIS A 108 -0.97 -5.87 13.83
N LEU A 109 -0.45 -6.40 12.72
CA LEU A 109 -1.21 -7.31 11.85
C LEU A 109 -1.67 -8.56 12.61
N HIS A 110 -0.78 -9.17 13.39
CA HIS A 110 -1.08 -10.37 14.16
C HIS A 110 -2.15 -10.13 15.24
N LEU A 111 -2.11 -8.99 15.92
CA LEU A 111 -3.15 -8.60 16.90
C LEU A 111 -4.53 -8.43 16.25
N ALA A 112 -4.57 -8.06 14.96
CA ALA A 112 -5.79 -7.99 14.17
C ALA A 112 -6.17 -9.32 13.48
N GLY A 113 -5.47 -10.42 13.78
CA GLY A 113 -5.73 -11.74 13.19
C GLY A 113 -5.28 -11.89 11.73
N ILE A 114 -4.39 -11.01 11.25
CA ILE A 114 -3.92 -10.98 9.87
C ILE A 114 -2.49 -11.54 9.81
N ILE A 115 -2.30 -12.61 9.03
CA ILE A 115 -0.97 -13.14 8.71
C ILE A 115 -0.60 -12.69 7.28
N HIS A 116 0.57 -12.03 7.13
CA HIS A 116 1.02 -11.47 5.85
C HIS A 116 1.29 -12.57 4.80
N ARG A 117 2.09 -13.58 5.18
CA ARG A 117 2.50 -14.77 4.40
C ARG A 117 3.44 -14.54 3.21
N ASP A 118 3.70 -13.30 2.81
CA ASP A 118 4.56 -12.97 1.65
C ASP A 118 5.24 -11.60 1.87
N LEU A 119 5.96 -11.47 3.00
CA LEU A 119 6.63 -10.21 3.39
C LEU A 119 7.92 -10.00 2.59
#